data_AF-A0A953PYH3-F1
#
_entry.id   AF-A0A953PYH3-F1
#
_cell.length_a   1.000
_cell.length_b   1.000
_cell.length_c   1.000
_cell.angle_alpha   90.00
_cell.angle_beta   90.00
_cell.angle_gamma   90.00
#
_symmetry.space_group_name_H-M   'P 1'
#
loop_
_entity.id
_entity.type
_entity.pdbx_description
1 polymer ?
#
loop_
_entity_poly.entity_id
_entity_poly.type
_entity_poly.pdbx_seq_one_letter_code
_entity_poly.pdbx_strand_id
1 'polypeptide(L)'
;MEFRFLYDAKRKLFSVGYDVKSKRLAPYSYDLLASEARTAVLLAIAKGDVPQEAWFHLGRTQTLYRGERVLLSWSGTMFEYLMPTLWMRSYPGTILDHTARAAVRCQQKYAQTAHCPWGISEAAYSNRDHQGSYQYHAFGVRELALDPHAAIDLVVAPYASFLALAVDPFAATRNLAAMERLGCLGAYGFYESCECRPAGKYAQSHCQPIRSWMAHHQGMILLALCNLFDESSIRKWFHHEPRVLATELLLHEKVPLMATVEANPLRPHSPAGFASGQRHSTPAFGK
;
A
#
# COMPACT_ATOMS: atom_id res chain seq x y z
N MET A 1 -1.65 -16.90 -16.36
CA MET A 1 -2.67 -15.84 -16.54
C MET A 1 -2.31 -15.01 -17.76
N GLU A 2 -3.26 -14.74 -18.65
CA GLU A 2 -3.08 -13.89 -19.84
C GLU A 2 -3.37 -12.44 -19.47
N PHE A 3 -2.40 -11.54 -19.60
CA PHE A 3 -2.59 -10.13 -19.20
C PHE A 3 -3.11 -9.24 -20.34
N ARG A 4 -2.87 -9.63 -21.59
CA ARG A 4 -3.12 -8.78 -22.77
C ARG A 4 -4.56 -8.26 -22.87
N PHE A 5 -5.56 -9.05 -22.46
CA PHE A 5 -6.96 -8.64 -22.58
C PHE A 5 -7.33 -7.47 -21.65
N LEU A 6 -6.57 -7.25 -20.58
CA LEU A 6 -6.75 -6.12 -19.66
C LEU A 6 -6.02 -4.85 -20.11
N TYR A 7 -5.17 -4.95 -21.13
CA TYR A 7 -4.34 -3.84 -21.60
C TYR A 7 -5.10 -2.99 -22.63
N ASP A 8 -5.25 -1.69 -22.33
CA ASP A 8 -5.76 -0.71 -23.28
C ASP A 8 -4.59 -0.17 -24.12
N ALA A 9 -4.51 -0.58 -25.38
CA ALA A 9 -3.42 -0.18 -26.29
C ALA A 9 -3.39 1.33 -26.61
N LYS A 10 -4.52 2.04 -26.47
CA LYS A 10 -4.57 3.50 -26.70
C LYS A 10 -4.02 4.25 -25.48
N ARG A 11 -4.44 3.85 -24.28
CA ARG A 11 -3.97 4.45 -23.03
C ARG A 11 -2.58 3.96 -22.62
N LYS A 12 -2.19 2.78 -23.11
CA LYS A 12 -0.97 2.04 -22.73
C LYS A 12 -0.93 1.69 -21.24
N LEU A 13 -2.10 1.42 -20.69
CA LEU A 13 -2.32 1.12 -19.27
C LEU A 13 -3.22 -0.10 -19.12
N PHE A 14 -3.14 -0.73 -17.96
CA PHE A 14 -4.06 -1.82 -17.60
C PHE A 14 -5.37 -1.26 -17.08
N SER A 15 -6.49 -1.80 -17.55
CA SER A 15 -7.78 -1.59 -16.92
C SER A 15 -7.82 -2.27 -15.56
N VAL A 16 -8.57 -1.68 -14.61
CA VAL A 16 -8.77 -2.26 -13.27
C VAL A 16 -9.64 -3.51 -13.28
N GLY A 17 -10.32 -3.79 -14.39
CA GLY A 17 -11.17 -4.97 -14.50
C GLY A 17 -11.76 -5.18 -15.88
N TYR A 18 -12.40 -6.33 -16.05
CA TYR A 18 -13.08 -6.70 -17.27
C TYR A 18 -14.45 -7.28 -16.92
N ASP A 19 -15.50 -6.69 -17.45
CA ASP A 19 -16.85 -7.19 -17.27
C ASP A 19 -17.15 -8.28 -18.31
N VAL A 20 -17.32 -9.51 -17.83
CA VAL A 20 -17.49 -10.70 -18.68
C VAL A 20 -18.82 -10.67 -19.45
N LYS A 21 -19.88 -10.09 -18.87
CA LYS A 21 -21.22 -10.06 -19.47
C LYS A 21 -21.26 -9.12 -20.68
N SER A 22 -20.74 -7.91 -20.51
CA SER A 22 -20.68 -6.85 -21.52
C SER A 22 -19.44 -6.96 -22.41
N LYS A 23 -18.47 -7.81 -22.06
CA LYS A 23 -17.19 -8.02 -22.75
C LYS A 23 -16.38 -6.73 -22.89
N ARG A 24 -16.42 -5.86 -21.88
CA ARG A 24 -15.79 -4.54 -21.89
C ARG A 24 -14.81 -4.38 -20.74
N LEU A 25 -13.76 -3.62 -20.99
CA LEU A 25 -12.88 -3.14 -19.95
C LEU A 25 -13.61 -2.14 -19.06
N ALA A 26 -13.27 -2.16 -17.78
CA ALA A 26 -13.67 -1.10 -16.87
C ALA A 26 -13.09 0.23 -17.36
N PRO A 27 -13.80 1.36 -17.16
CA PRO A 27 -13.38 2.65 -17.69
C PRO A 27 -12.16 3.24 -16.96
N TYR A 28 -11.80 2.67 -15.80
CA TYR A 28 -10.68 3.08 -14.96
C TYR A 28 -9.44 2.23 -15.23
N SER A 29 -8.27 2.79 -14.99
CA SER A 29 -6.98 2.17 -15.28
C SER A 29 -6.04 2.28 -14.09
N TYR A 30 -5.15 1.30 -13.93
CA TYR A 30 -4.01 1.41 -13.04
C TYR A 30 -2.94 2.26 -13.71
N ASP A 31 -2.76 3.48 -13.22
CA ASP A 31 -1.93 4.49 -13.84
C ASP A 31 -0.85 5.04 -12.91
N LEU A 32 -0.55 4.40 -11.78
CA LEU A 32 0.45 4.87 -10.80
C LEU A 32 1.62 3.90 -10.67
N LEU A 33 2.84 4.44 -10.59
CA LEU A 33 4.03 3.64 -10.29
C LEU A 33 4.08 3.23 -8.81
N ALA A 34 3.52 4.06 -7.92
CA ALA A 34 3.31 3.72 -6.52
C ALA A 34 1.97 2.99 -6.33
N SER A 35 1.92 1.76 -6.84
CA SER A 35 0.78 0.84 -6.67
C SER A 35 1.29 -0.61 -6.70
N GLU A 36 0.52 -1.48 -6.06
CA GLU A 36 0.62 -2.94 -6.13
C GLU A 36 0.59 -3.45 -7.58
N ALA A 37 -0.19 -2.79 -8.45
CA ALA A 37 -0.44 -3.18 -9.83
C ALA A 37 0.82 -3.16 -10.69
N ARG A 38 1.86 -2.42 -10.30
CA ARG A 38 3.16 -2.43 -11.00
C ARG A 38 3.77 -3.84 -11.10
N THR A 39 3.46 -4.72 -10.14
CA THR A 39 3.89 -6.13 -10.17
C THR A 39 3.30 -6.84 -11.39
N ALA A 40 2.00 -6.62 -11.65
CA ALA A 40 1.31 -7.17 -12.81
C ALA A 40 1.85 -6.58 -14.12
N VAL A 41 2.13 -5.27 -14.15
CA VAL A 41 2.74 -4.61 -15.31
C VAL A 41 4.11 -5.21 -15.64
N LEU A 42 4.99 -5.36 -14.64
CA LEU A 42 6.31 -5.97 -14.82
C LEU A 42 6.18 -7.40 -15.36
N LEU A 43 5.28 -8.21 -14.77
CA LEU A 43 5.05 -9.58 -15.21
C LEU A 43 4.52 -9.68 -16.64
N ALA A 44 3.57 -8.82 -17.01
CA ALA A 44 3.02 -8.79 -18.36
C ALA A 44 4.10 -8.42 -19.40
N ILE A 45 5.00 -7.50 -19.06
CA ILE A 45 6.15 -7.15 -19.91
C ILE A 45 7.13 -8.33 -20.00
N ALA A 46 7.49 -8.94 -18.87
CA ALA A 46 8.41 -10.08 -18.82
C ALA A 46 7.90 -11.26 -19.65
N LYS A 47 6.59 -11.49 -19.64
CA LYS A 47 5.93 -12.49 -20.47
C LYS A 47 5.90 -12.15 -21.97
N GLY A 48 6.07 -10.89 -22.36
CA GLY A 48 5.81 -10.41 -23.73
C GLY A 48 4.32 -10.20 -24.03
N ASP A 49 3.45 -10.14 -23.02
CA ASP A 49 2.02 -9.90 -23.21
C ASP A 49 1.75 -8.47 -23.68
N VAL A 50 2.56 -7.51 -23.21
CA VAL A 50 2.47 -6.06 -23.47
C VAL A 50 3.87 -5.45 -23.67
N PRO A 51 3.99 -4.30 -24.37
CA PRO A 51 5.29 -3.65 -24.56
C PRO A 51 5.80 -2.94 -23.30
N GLN A 52 7.11 -2.67 -23.25
CA GLN A 52 7.76 -1.99 -22.13
C GLN A 52 7.22 -0.57 -21.90
N GLU A 53 6.65 0.07 -22.92
CA GLU A 53 6.06 1.41 -22.77
C GLU A 53 5.00 1.45 -21.66
N ALA A 54 4.30 0.34 -21.39
CA ALA A 54 3.30 0.25 -20.32
C ALA A 54 3.89 0.65 -18.95
N TRP A 55 5.15 0.28 -18.68
CA TRP A 55 5.84 0.66 -17.44
C TRP A 55 6.05 2.17 -17.33
N PHE A 56 6.40 2.82 -18.44
CA PHE A 56 6.70 4.25 -18.49
C PHE A 56 5.45 5.13 -18.54
N HIS A 57 4.27 4.56 -18.82
CA HIS A 57 2.99 5.28 -18.75
C HIS A 57 2.41 5.33 -17.32
N LEU A 58 2.95 4.56 -16.38
CA LEU A 58 2.61 4.73 -14.97
C LEU A 58 2.99 6.15 -14.48
N GLY A 59 2.28 6.68 -13.52
CA GLY A 59 2.44 8.03 -13.02
C GLY A 59 3.61 8.10 -12.05
N ARG A 60 4.44 9.15 -12.19
CA ARG A 60 5.54 9.47 -11.27
C ARG A 60 5.26 10.73 -10.44
N THR A 61 3.99 11.10 -10.26
CA THR A 61 3.63 12.29 -9.48
C THR A 61 4.15 12.17 -8.06
N GLN A 62 4.82 13.21 -7.57
CA GLN A 62 5.42 13.24 -6.23
C GLN A 62 4.78 14.31 -5.37
N THR A 63 4.84 14.09 -4.05
CA THR A 63 4.53 15.10 -3.04
C THR A 63 5.70 15.26 -2.07
N LEU A 64 5.68 16.34 -1.30
CA LEU A 64 6.59 16.60 -0.19
C LEU A 64 5.82 16.59 1.12
N TYR A 65 6.01 15.55 1.93
CA TYR A 65 5.36 15.41 3.23
C TYR A 65 6.39 15.42 4.36
N ARG A 66 6.36 16.46 5.20
CA ARG A 66 7.26 16.61 6.37
C ARG A 66 8.74 16.34 6.04
N GLY A 67 9.20 16.88 4.91
CA GLY A 67 10.57 16.76 4.41
C GLY A 67 10.87 15.48 3.63
N GLU A 68 9.90 14.57 3.45
CA GLU A 68 10.04 13.38 2.61
C GLU A 68 9.46 13.61 1.23
N ARG A 69 10.23 13.30 0.19
CA ARG A 69 9.77 13.27 -1.19
C ARG A 69 9.31 11.86 -1.51
N VAL A 70 8.08 11.70 -1.95
CA VAL A 70 7.46 10.37 -2.14
C VAL A 70 6.51 10.40 -3.32
N LEU A 71 6.46 9.31 -4.09
CA LEU A 71 5.43 9.15 -5.11
C LEU A 71 4.04 9.08 -4.47
N LEU A 72 3.07 9.75 -5.09
CA LEU A 72 1.68 9.62 -4.70
C LEU A 72 1.15 8.24 -5.13
N SER A 73 0.41 7.61 -4.23
CA SER A 73 -0.39 6.41 -4.51
C SER A 73 -1.86 6.79 -4.57
N TRP A 74 -2.75 5.85 -4.90
CA TRP A 74 -4.18 6.16 -4.99
C TRP A 74 -4.74 6.48 -3.60
N SER A 75 -4.50 5.58 -2.65
CA SER A 75 -5.08 5.68 -1.30
C SER A 75 -4.08 6.01 -0.18
N GLY A 76 -2.77 6.08 -0.46
CA GLY A 76 -1.77 6.37 0.56
C GLY A 76 -1.48 5.19 1.49
N THR A 77 -1.86 3.97 1.09
CA THR A 77 -1.70 2.75 1.90
C THR A 77 -0.25 2.27 1.88
N MET A 78 0.23 1.66 2.96
CA MET A 78 1.56 1.01 2.94
C MET A 78 1.64 -0.14 1.93
N PHE A 79 0.52 -0.83 1.70
CA PHE A 79 0.41 -1.94 0.75
C PHE A 79 0.82 -1.54 -0.68
N GLU A 80 0.29 -0.42 -1.19
CA GLU A 80 0.59 0.10 -2.54
C GLU A 80 2.11 0.31 -2.75
N TYR A 81 2.80 0.76 -1.71
CA TYR A 81 4.24 1.00 -1.77
C TYR A 81 5.08 -0.26 -1.59
N LEU A 82 4.70 -1.13 -0.64
CA LEU A 82 5.59 -2.18 -0.15
C LEU A 82 5.25 -3.60 -0.61
N MET A 83 4.00 -3.92 -0.95
CA MET A 83 3.67 -5.29 -1.38
C MET A 83 4.53 -5.74 -2.57
N PRO A 84 4.77 -4.91 -3.61
CA PRO A 84 5.62 -5.34 -4.72
C PRO A 84 7.06 -5.70 -4.31
N THR A 85 7.56 -5.18 -3.17
CA THR A 85 8.93 -5.46 -2.69
C THR A 85 9.10 -6.89 -2.17
N LEU A 86 8.01 -7.63 -1.95
CA LEU A 86 8.07 -9.06 -1.66
C LEU A 86 8.68 -9.86 -2.82
N TRP A 87 8.50 -9.38 -4.05
CA TRP A 87 8.89 -10.05 -5.29
C TRP A 87 9.97 -9.28 -6.05
N MET A 88 9.83 -7.96 -6.12
CA MET A 88 10.66 -7.08 -6.93
C MET A 88 11.87 -6.58 -6.12
N ARG A 89 13.04 -6.61 -6.73
CA ARG A 89 14.25 -5.98 -6.18
C ARG A 89 14.06 -4.47 -6.10
N SER A 90 14.60 -3.91 -5.03
CA SER A 90 14.73 -2.48 -4.85
C SER A 90 16.20 -2.12 -4.93
N TYR A 91 16.53 -1.15 -5.76
CA TYR A 91 17.91 -0.76 -6.04
C TYR A 91 18.22 0.59 -5.39
N PRO A 92 19.29 0.71 -4.59
CA PRO A 92 19.65 1.96 -3.93
C PRO A 92 19.72 3.14 -4.90
N GLY A 93 19.10 4.26 -4.53
CA GLY A 93 19.12 5.50 -5.32
C GLY A 93 18.13 5.53 -6.50
N THR A 94 17.30 4.50 -6.65
CA THR A 94 16.18 4.51 -7.60
C THR A 94 14.96 5.21 -7.03
N ILE A 95 14.05 5.62 -7.92
CA ILE A 95 12.79 6.26 -7.52
C ILE A 95 11.92 5.35 -6.64
N LEU A 96 11.93 4.04 -6.90
CA LEU A 96 11.19 3.04 -6.13
C LEU A 96 11.81 2.81 -4.74
N ASP A 97 13.15 2.70 -4.64
CA ASP A 97 13.84 2.61 -3.34
C ASP A 97 13.60 3.85 -2.48
N HIS A 98 13.77 5.04 -3.08
CA HIS A 98 13.51 6.30 -2.39
C HIS A 98 12.06 6.38 -1.89
N THR A 99 11.10 6.05 -2.75
CA THR A 99 9.67 6.08 -2.43
C THR A 99 9.32 5.10 -1.31
N ALA A 100 9.80 3.85 -1.37
CA ALA A 100 9.50 2.85 -0.35
C ALA A 100 9.99 3.29 1.05
N ARG A 101 11.22 3.84 1.11
CA ARG A 101 11.78 4.39 2.34
C ARG A 101 11.04 5.63 2.83
N ALA A 102 10.69 6.54 1.90
CA ALA A 102 9.96 7.76 2.21
C ALA A 102 8.55 7.45 2.74
N ALA A 103 7.83 6.49 2.13
CA ALA A 103 6.50 6.08 2.58
C ALA A 103 6.51 5.57 4.04
N VAL A 104 7.48 4.72 4.40
CA VAL A 104 7.67 4.27 5.80
C VAL A 104 7.90 5.45 6.73
N ARG A 105 8.80 6.38 6.38
CA ARG A 105 9.09 7.57 7.21
C ARG A 105 7.89 8.51 7.33
N CYS A 106 7.12 8.71 6.26
CA CYS A 106 5.89 9.50 6.28
C CYS A 106 4.88 8.91 7.27
N GLN A 107 4.65 7.60 7.20
CA GLN A 107 3.76 6.87 8.10
C GLN A 107 4.21 6.93 9.56
N GLN A 108 5.52 6.79 9.82
CA GLN A 108 6.09 6.97 11.16
C GLN A 108 5.84 8.38 11.70
N LYS A 109 6.09 9.43 10.90
CA LYS A 109 5.86 10.84 11.28
C LYS A 109 4.38 11.16 11.52
N TYR A 110 3.50 10.59 10.70
CA TYR A 110 2.06 10.72 10.86
C TYR A 110 1.61 10.08 12.19
N ALA A 111 1.94 8.81 12.40
CA ALA A 111 1.54 8.05 13.59
C ALA A 111 2.13 8.61 14.89
N GLN A 112 3.34 9.18 14.84
CA GLN A 112 3.93 9.87 15.99
C GLN A 112 3.09 11.07 16.44
N THR A 113 2.48 11.80 15.50
CA THR A 113 1.57 12.92 15.82
C THR A 113 0.25 12.42 16.41
N ALA A 114 -0.19 11.22 16.02
CA ALA A 114 -1.42 10.58 16.50
C ALA A 114 -1.20 9.68 17.73
N HIS A 115 0.02 9.60 18.27
CA HIS A 115 0.39 8.77 19.42
C HIS A 115 -0.04 7.30 19.31
N CYS A 116 0.11 6.71 18.12
CA CYS A 116 -0.24 5.31 17.83
C CYS A 116 0.92 4.59 17.09
N PRO A 117 0.88 3.25 16.97
CA PRO A 117 1.72 2.54 16.01
C PRO A 117 1.52 3.05 14.58
N TRP A 118 2.49 2.84 13.69
CA TRP A 118 2.34 3.13 12.26
C TRP A 118 1.99 1.86 11.46
N GLY A 119 1.79 1.95 10.15
CA GLY A 119 1.38 0.82 9.31
C GLY A 119 -0.08 0.91 8.87
N ILE A 120 -0.53 2.12 8.55
CA ILE A 120 -1.86 2.40 8.00
C ILE A 120 -1.91 1.83 6.59
N SER A 121 -2.87 0.95 6.33
CA SER A 121 -3.01 0.25 5.07
C SER A 121 -4.45 -0.22 4.90
N GLU A 122 -4.78 -0.78 3.74
CA GLU A 122 -6.03 -1.50 3.56
C GLU A 122 -6.18 -2.63 4.58
N ALA A 123 -7.34 -2.69 5.24
CA ALA A 123 -7.60 -3.61 6.32
C ALA A 123 -9.08 -3.70 6.67
N ALA A 124 -9.45 -4.72 7.45
CA ALA A 124 -10.72 -4.70 8.15
C ALA A 124 -10.74 -3.66 9.28
N TYR A 125 -11.91 -3.15 9.67
CA TYR A 125 -12.08 -2.16 10.73
C TYR A 125 -13.33 -2.41 11.58
N SER A 126 -13.60 -1.57 12.58
CA SER A 126 -14.59 -1.87 13.63
C SER A 126 -16.04 -1.99 13.13
N ASN A 127 -16.38 -1.37 12.00
CA ASN A 127 -17.70 -1.47 11.41
C ASN A 127 -18.03 -2.91 11.01
N ARG A 128 -19.29 -3.28 11.21
CA ARG A 128 -19.80 -4.61 10.87
C ARG A 128 -21.00 -4.51 9.92
N ASP A 129 -21.10 -5.49 9.03
CA ASP A 129 -22.31 -5.67 8.22
C ASP A 129 -23.46 -6.30 9.04
N HIS A 130 -24.61 -6.48 8.39
CA HIS A 130 -25.79 -7.10 9.01
C HIS A 130 -25.56 -8.54 9.50
N GLN A 131 -24.52 -9.22 9.01
CA GLN A 131 -24.14 -10.57 9.43
C GLN A 131 -23.08 -10.56 10.54
N GLY A 132 -22.63 -9.37 10.99
CA GLY A 132 -21.62 -9.22 12.02
C GLY A 132 -20.17 -9.35 11.53
N SER A 133 -19.95 -9.44 10.21
CA SER A 133 -18.60 -9.48 9.63
C SER A 133 -17.99 -8.10 9.63
N TYR A 134 -16.71 -7.98 9.99
CA TYR A 134 -15.97 -6.73 9.87
C TYR A 134 -15.93 -6.27 8.42
N GLN A 135 -16.15 -4.97 8.20
CA GLN A 135 -16.02 -4.35 6.89
C GLN A 135 -14.54 -4.09 6.57
N TYR A 136 -14.23 -3.98 5.27
CA TYR A 136 -12.88 -3.79 4.75
C TYR A 136 -12.80 -2.50 3.96
N HIS A 137 -11.73 -1.73 4.15
CA HIS A 137 -11.52 -0.48 3.45
C HIS A 137 -10.04 -0.15 3.27
N ALA A 138 -9.73 0.77 2.34
CA ALA A 138 -8.40 1.29 2.13
C ALA A 138 -8.15 2.47 3.07
N PHE A 139 -7.23 2.31 4.03
CA PHE A 139 -6.79 3.38 4.91
C PHE A 139 -5.37 3.80 4.54
N GLY A 140 -5.11 5.10 4.54
CA GLY A 140 -3.79 5.61 4.22
C GLY A 140 -3.53 6.97 4.80
N VAL A 141 -2.29 7.43 4.64
CA VAL A 141 -1.95 8.82 4.97
C VAL A 141 -2.48 9.69 3.83
N ARG A 142 -3.51 10.50 4.12
CA ARG A 142 -4.21 11.33 3.12
C ARG A 142 -3.27 12.22 2.32
N GLU A 143 -2.20 12.72 2.92
CA GLU A 143 -1.22 13.57 2.23
C GLU A 143 -0.38 12.81 1.19
N LEU A 144 -0.45 11.48 1.18
CA LEU A 144 0.20 10.59 0.21
C LEU A 144 -0.77 10.03 -0.85
N ALA A 145 -2.05 10.39 -0.75
CA ALA A 145 -3.14 9.87 -1.57
C ALA A 145 -3.56 10.87 -2.66
N LEU A 146 -3.83 10.37 -3.87
CA LEU A 146 -4.50 11.14 -4.92
C LEU A 146 -6.02 11.18 -4.71
N ASP A 147 -6.61 10.13 -4.12
CA ASP A 147 -8.03 10.08 -3.85
C ASP A 147 -8.43 11.18 -2.84
N PRO A 148 -9.23 12.19 -3.23
CA PRO A 148 -9.69 13.22 -2.31
C PRO A 148 -10.62 12.69 -1.21
N HIS A 149 -11.14 11.47 -1.37
CA HIS A 149 -12.03 10.78 -0.45
C HIS A 149 -11.32 9.67 0.34
N ALA A 150 -9.99 9.61 0.31
CA ALA A 150 -9.22 8.64 1.09
C ALA A 150 -9.63 8.67 2.57
N ALA A 151 -9.81 7.47 3.13
CA ALA A 151 -10.27 7.31 4.51
C ALA A 151 -9.30 7.99 5.49
N ILE A 152 -9.88 8.72 6.45
CA ILE A 152 -9.13 9.47 7.45
C ILE A 152 -9.06 8.74 8.80
N ASP A 153 -9.77 7.63 8.92
CA ASP A 153 -9.75 6.80 10.13
C ASP A 153 -8.37 6.15 10.30
N LEU A 154 -7.92 6.12 11.55
CA LEU A 154 -6.61 5.63 11.90
C LEU A 154 -6.66 4.13 12.19
N VAL A 155 -6.63 3.34 11.13
CA VAL A 155 -6.59 1.88 11.19
C VAL A 155 -5.18 1.42 10.82
N VAL A 156 -4.50 0.77 11.76
CA VAL A 156 -3.14 0.25 11.56
C VAL A 156 -3.17 -1.25 11.41
N ALA A 157 -2.44 -1.78 10.43
CA ALA A 157 -2.44 -3.19 10.08
C ALA A 157 -1.06 -3.81 10.34
N PRO A 158 -0.95 -4.86 11.17
CA PRO A 158 0.33 -5.50 11.45
C PRO A 158 1.07 -5.97 10.19
N TYR A 159 0.36 -6.50 9.17
CA TYR A 159 1.01 -6.95 7.93
C TYR A 159 1.80 -5.84 7.22
N ALA A 160 1.35 -4.58 7.30
CA ALA A 160 2.06 -3.45 6.73
C ALA A 160 3.41 -3.18 7.44
N SER A 161 3.47 -3.44 8.75
CA SER A 161 4.72 -3.40 9.50
C SER A 161 5.65 -4.56 9.11
N PHE A 162 5.11 -5.75 8.86
CA PHE A 162 5.90 -6.86 8.32
C PHE A 162 6.46 -6.55 6.93
N LEU A 163 5.67 -5.96 6.02
CA LEU A 163 6.17 -5.50 4.71
C LEU A 163 7.35 -4.52 4.85
N ALA A 164 7.31 -3.65 5.86
CA ALA A 164 8.37 -2.67 6.12
C ALA A 164 9.67 -3.28 6.66
N LEU A 165 9.72 -4.57 7.01
CA LEU A 165 10.96 -5.25 7.38
C LEU A 165 12.02 -5.20 6.27
N ALA A 166 11.60 -5.15 5.00
CA ALA A 166 12.50 -5.02 3.85
C ALA A 166 13.14 -3.62 3.73
N VAL A 167 12.63 -2.62 4.47
CA VAL A 167 13.01 -1.22 4.36
C VAL A 167 13.73 -0.73 5.62
N ASP A 168 13.11 -0.94 6.78
CA ASP A 168 13.63 -0.59 8.10
C ASP A 168 13.26 -1.69 9.12
N PRO A 169 14.04 -2.77 9.20
CA PRO A 169 13.71 -3.93 10.03
C PRO A 169 13.67 -3.59 11.52
N PHE A 170 14.51 -2.65 11.97
CA PHE A 170 14.56 -2.25 13.38
C PHE A 170 13.30 -1.48 13.79
N ALA A 171 12.88 -0.49 13.01
CA ALA A 171 11.67 0.25 13.32
C ALA A 171 10.42 -0.62 13.18
N ALA A 172 10.35 -1.46 12.14
CA ALA A 172 9.25 -2.40 11.93
C ALA A 172 9.10 -3.37 13.13
N THR A 173 10.20 -3.96 13.59
CA THR A 173 10.17 -4.88 14.75
C THR A 173 9.70 -4.18 16.02
N ARG A 174 10.19 -2.96 16.31
CA ARG A 174 9.71 -2.18 17.46
C ARG A 174 8.22 -1.85 17.35
N ASN A 175 7.73 -1.56 16.15
CA ASN A 175 6.33 -1.27 15.91
C ASN A 175 5.44 -2.51 16.11
N LEU A 176 5.87 -3.67 15.63
CA LEU A 176 5.18 -4.95 15.86
C LEU A 176 5.10 -5.30 17.35
N ALA A 177 6.19 -5.10 18.11
CA ALA A 177 6.18 -5.27 19.57
C ALA A 177 5.24 -4.26 20.27
N ALA A 178 5.07 -3.05 19.73
CA ALA A 178 4.07 -2.12 20.22
C ALA A 178 2.64 -2.60 19.93
N MET A 179 2.36 -3.10 18.74
CA MET A 179 1.06 -3.68 18.38
C MET A 179 0.74 -4.93 19.21
N GLU A 180 1.72 -5.79 19.48
CA GLU A 180 1.56 -6.94 20.38
C GLU A 180 1.11 -6.50 21.77
N ARG A 181 1.74 -5.46 22.35
CA ARG A 181 1.33 -4.88 23.65
C ARG A 181 -0.08 -4.27 23.63
N LEU A 182 -0.61 -3.91 22.46
CA LEU A 182 -2.00 -3.49 22.27
C LEU A 182 -2.97 -4.67 22.12
N GLY A 183 -2.50 -5.91 22.24
CA GLY A 183 -3.32 -7.11 22.10
C GLY A 183 -3.60 -7.49 20.64
N CYS A 184 -2.78 -7.03 19.70
CA CYS A 184 -2.91 -7.37 18.27
C CYS A 184 -2.41 -8.78 17.93
N LEU A 185 -1.84 -9.53 18.87
CA LEU A 185 -1.37 -10.89 18.67
C LEU A 185 -2.41 -11.89 19.18
N GLY A 186 -2.80 -12.86 18.34
CA GLY A 186 -3.75 -13.92 18.69
C GLY A 186 -3.25 -15.31 18.31
N ALA A 187 -4.15 -16.30 18.33
CA ALA A 187 -3.81 -17.71 18.16
C ALA A 187 -3.17 -18.06 16.80
N TYR A 188 -3.52 -17.34 15.73
CA TYR A 188 -2.97 -17.54 14.38
C TYR A 188 -1.98 -16.44 13.99
N GLY A 189 -1.29 -15.85 14.97
CA GLY A 189 -0.42 -14.70 14.75
C GLY A 189 -1.19 -13.38 14.85
N PHE A 190 -0.62 -12.33 14.26
CA PHE A 190 -1.19 -11.00 14.36
C PHE A 190 -2.58 -10.93 13.73
N TYR A 191 -3.52 -10.33 14.45
CA TYR A 191 -4.83 -9.97 13.95
C TYR A 191 -4.74 -9.01 12.76
N GLU A 192 -5.85 -8.91 12.05
CA GLU A 192 -6.03 -8.13 10.83
C GLU A 192 -5.59 -6.67 10.97
N SER A 193 -6.06 -5.99 12.02
CA SER A 193 -5.75 -4.59 12.24
C SER A 193 -6.03 -4.16 13.68
N CYS A 194 -5.74 -2.88 13.95
CA CYS A 194 -6.09 -2.20 15.16
C CYS A 194 -6.63 -0.81 14.81
N GLU A 195 -7.87 -0.52 15.19
CA GLU A 195 -8.47 0.81 15.01
C GLU A 195 -8.08 1.69 16.19
N CYS A 196 -7.35 2.77 15.92
CA CYS A 196 -6.89 3.71 16.93
C CYS A 196 -7.71 5.00 16.86
N ARG A 197 -8.08 5.51 18.03
CA ARG A 197 -8.69 6.83 18.18
C ARG A 197 -7.63 7.75 18.75
N PRO A 198 -7.22 8.82 18.02
CA PRO A 198 -6.26 9.77 18.53
C PRO A 198 -6.72 10.29 19.88
N ALA A 199 -5.87 10.15 20.88
CA ALA A 199 -6.10 10.82 22.15
C ALA A 199 -5.66 12.28 22.06
N GLY A 200 -6.23 13.14 22.92
CA GLY A 200 -5.75 14.51 23.08
C GLY A 200 -4.29 14.55 23.53
N LYS A 201 -3.67 15.74 23.48
CA LYS A 201 -2.23 16.00 23.70
C LYS A 201 -1.61 15.38 24.98
N TYR A 202 -2.43 14.94 25.94
CA TYR A 202 -2.01 14.42 27.25
C TYR A 202 -2.47 12.98 27.55
N ALA A 203 -3.01 12.25 26.56
CA ALA A 203 -3.48 10.88 26.75
C ALA A 203 -2.95 9.94 25.67
N GLN A 204 -2.90 8.64 25.97
CA GLN A 204 -2.58 7.60 24.99
C GLN A 204 -3.79 7.30 24.13
N SER A 205 -3.56 7.10 22.83
CA SER A 205 -4.61 6.73 21.89
C SER A 205 -5.26 5.40 22.30
N HIS A 206 -6.58 5.35 22.25
CA HIS A 206 -7.31 4.10 22.49
C HIS A 206 -7.30 3.29 21.21
N CYS A 207 -6.67 2.13 21.24
CA CYS A 207 -6.51 1.25 20.09
C CYS A 207 -7.23 -0.08 20.34
N GLN A 208 -8.16 -0.45 19.45
CA GLN A 208 -8.96 -1.66 19.53
C GLN A 208 -8.55 -2.66 18.43
N PRO A 209 -8.06 -3.86 18.78
CA PRO A 209 -7.77 -4.91 17.81
C PRO A 209 -9.03 -5.41 17.10
N ILE A 210 -8.93 -5.58 15.78
CA ILE A 210 -9.95 -6.19 14.93
C ILE A 210 -9.63 -7.68 14.81
N ARG A 211 -10.35 -8.50 15.59
CA ARG A 211 -10.05 -9.92 15.79
C ARG A 211 -10.51 -10.78 14.61
N SER A 212 -9.82 -10.65 13.49
CA SER A 212 -9.94 -11.50 12.31
C SER A 212 -8.55 -11.79 11.73
N TRP A 213 -8.46 -12.74 10.81
CA TRP A 213 -7.26 -12.99 10.01
C TRP A 213 -7.66 -13.13 8.55
N MET A 214 -7.02 -12.37 7.67
CA MET A 214 -7.21 -12.51 6.23
C MET A 214 -6.04 -13.28 5.61
N ALA A 215 -6.35 -14.26 4.76
CA ALA A 215 -5.36 -15.15 4.18
C ALA A 215 -4.25 -14.41 3.40
N HIS A 216 -4.60 -13.34 2.67
CA HIS A 216 -3.62 -12.57 1.90
C HIS A 216 -2.69 -11.75 2.81
N HIS A 217 -3.20 -11.16 3.90
CA HIS A 217 -2.37 -10.48 4.89
C HIS A 217 -1.42 -11.44 5.60
N GLN A 218 -1.90 -12.61 6.02
CA GLN A 218 -1.03 -13.64 6.61
C GLN A 218 0.00 -14.17 5.61
N GLY A 219 -0.40 -14.35 4.34
CA GLY A 219 0.52 -14.71 3.27
C GLY A 219 1.63 -13.68 3.09
N MET A 220 1.31 -12.38 3.08
CA MET A 220 2.30 -11.31 3.01
C MET A 220 3.23 -11.28 4.22
N ILE A 221 2.71 -11.52 5.43
CA ILE A 221 3.52 -11.65 6.65
C ILE A 221 4.55 -12.77 6.49
N LEU A 222 4.12 -13.96 6.06
CA LEU A 222 5.01 -15.11 5.87
C LEU A 222 6.08 -14.81 4.81
N LEU A 223 5.72 -14.23 3.67
CA LEU A 223 6.68 -13.88 2.62
C LEU A 223 7.69 -12.82 3.09
N ALA A 224 7.25 -11.83 3.85
CA ALA A 224 8.14 -10.81 4.42
C ALA A 224 9.15 -11.44 5.39
N LEU A 225 8.69 -12.36 6.25
CA LEU A 225 9.55 -13.09 7.18
C LEU A 225 10.54 -14.02 6.46
N CYS A 226 10.09 -14.76 5.44
CA CYS A 226 10.98 -15.57 4.60
C CYS A 226 12.06 -14.68 3.96
N ASN A 227 11.67 -13.53 3.41
CA ASN A 227 12.63 -12.62 2.81
C ASN A 227 13.63 -12.02 3.83
N LEU A 228 13.22 -11.84 5.10
CA LEU A 228 14.09 -11.35 6.15
C LEU A 228 15.09 -12.42 6.64
N PHE A 229 14.62 -13.64 6.90
CA PHE A 229 15.42 -14.69 7.52
C PHE A 229 16.21 -15.55 6.54
N ASP A 230 15.78 -15.62 5.28
CA ASP A 230 16.36 -16.48 4.25
C ASP A 230 16.92 -15.64 3.10
N GLU A 231 17.71 -14.62 3.43
CA GLU A 231 18.45 -13.77 2.48
C GLU A 231 17.62 -13.30 1.26
N SER A 232 16.37 -12.91 1.47
CA SER A 232 15.44 -12.53 0.40
C SER A 232 15.17 -13.64 -0.64
N SER A 233 15.03 -14.90 -0.22
CA SER A 233 14.89 -16.06 -1.10
C SER A 233 13.70 -16.00 -2.05
N ILE A 234 12.55 -15.50 -1.61
CA ILE A 234 11.37 -15.32 -2.47
C ILE A 234 11.69 -14.35 -3.62
N ARG A 235 12.37 -13.25 -3.29
CA ARG A 235 12.82 -12.26 -4.27
C ARG A 235 13.89 -12.85 -5.20
N LYS A 236 14.86 -13.60 -4.68
CA LYS A 236 15.89 -14.27 -5.48
C LYS A 236 15.25 -15.27 -6.46
N TRP A 237 14.30 -16.07 -5.99
CA TRP A 237 13.54 -17.02 -6.80
C TRP A 237 12.79 -16.31 -7.93
N PHE A 238 12.07 -15.23 -7.63
CA PHE A 238 11.34 -14.45 -8.63
C PHE A 238 12.26 -13.90 -9.73
N HIS A 239 13.43 -13.38 -9.36
CA HIS A 239 14.41 -12.82 -10.30
C HIS A 239 15.30 -13.87 -10.99
N HIS A 240 15.20 -15.15 -10.63
CA HIS A 240 15.87 -16.24 -11.36
C HIS A 240 15.11 -16.62 -12.64
N GLU A 241 13.80 -16.31 -12.73
CA GLU A 241 13.06 -16.51 -13.98
C GLU A 241 13.68 -15.64 -15.10
N PRO A 242 14.18 -16.25 -16.21
CA PRO A 242 14.94 -15.50 -17.23
C PRO A 242 14.18 -14.33 -17.84
N ARG A 243 12.86 -14.47 -17.98
CA ARG A 243 11.97 -13.41 -18.46
C ARG A 243 11.92 -12.21 -17.51
N VAL A 244 11.87 -12.46 -16.20
CA VAL A 244 11.90 -11.39 -15.19
C VAL A 244 13.28 -10.72 -15.19
N LEU A 245 14.35 -11.52 -15.19
CA LEU A 245 15.73 -11.02 -15.23
C LEU A 245 15.97 -10.09 -16.43
N ALA A 246 15.47 -10.45 -17.61
CA ALA A 246 15.57 -9.62 -18.82
C ALA A 246 14.83 -8.27 -18.71
N THR A 247 13.85 -8.14 -17.83
CA THR A 247 13.08 -6.90 -17.59
C THR A 247 13.60 -6.06 -16.42
N GLU A 248 14.63 -6.52 -15.73
CA GLU A 248 15.08 -5.94 -14.46
C GLU A 248 15.52 -4.48 -14.61
N LEU A 249 16.02 -4.07 -15.78
CA LEU A 249 16.41 -2.68 -16.07
C LEU A 249 15.29 -1.65 -15.82
N LEU A 250 14.02 -2.05 -15.90
CA LEU A 250 12.88 -1.18 -15.56
C LEU A 250 12.89 -0.73 -14.09
N LEU A 251 13.55 -1.50 -13.22
CA LEU A 251 13.66 -1.21 -11.78
C LEU A 251 14.79 -0.24 -11.45
N HIS A 252 15.61 0.16 -12.43
CA HIS A 252 16.78 1.03 -12.25
C HIS A 252 16.50 2.52 -12.50
N GLU A 253 15.23 2.92 -12.64
CA GLU A 253 14.84 4.31 -12.84
C GLU A 253 15.34 5.20 -11.69
N LYS A 254 16.19 6.18 -12.01
CA LYS A 254 16.74 7.13 -11.03
C LYS A 254 15.71 8.16 -10.60
N VAL A 255 15.91 8.74 -9.42
CA VAL A 255 15.12 9.90 -8.97
C VAL A 255 15.36 11.09 -9.94
N PRO A 256 14.32 11.70 -10.53
CA PRO A 256 14.50 12.86 -11.40
C PRO A 256 15.06 14.06 -10.62
N LEU A 257 16.01 14.79 -11.21
CA LEU A 257 16.59 16.01 -10.61
C LEU A 257 15.55 17.14 -10.49
N MET A 258 14.59 17.18 -11.42
CA MET A 258 13.46 18.11 -11.44
C MET A 258 12.16 17.31 -11.49
N ALA A 259 11.67 16.89 -10.32
CA ALA A 259 10.34 16.30 -10.23
C ALA A 259 9.32 17.37 -9.85
N THR A 260 8.21 17.43 -10.58
CA THR A 260 7.02 18.21 -10.21
C THR A 260 6.51 17.67 -8.88
N VAL A 261 6.68 18.48 -7.84
CA VAL A 261 6.05 18.26 -6.53
C VAL A 261 4.68 18.90 -6.63
N GLU A 262 3.62 18.11 -6.51
CA GLU A 262 2.35 18.72 -6.17
C GLU A 262 2.50 19.35 -4.80
N ALA A 263 2.49 20.69 -4.78
CA ALA A 263 2.31 21.42 -3.55
C ALA A 263 1.00 20.91 -2.97
N ASN A 264 1.08 20.19 -1.86
CA ASN A 264 -0.10 19.85 -1.10
C ASN A 264 -0.45 21.14 -0.36
N PRO A 265 -1.37 22.01 -0.86
CA PRO A 265 -1.85 23.07 0.01
C PRO A 265 -2.37 22.33 1.21
N LEU A 266 -1.92 22.69 2.41
CA LEU A 266 -2.46 22.20 3.67
C LEU A 266 -4.00 22.30 3.55
N ARG A 267 -4.65 21.23 3.08
CA ARG A 267 -6.11 21.18 2.96
C ARG A 267 -6.52 21.14 4.41
N PRO A 268 -7.13 22.21 4.95
CA PRO A 268 -7.20 22.42 6.37
C PRO A 268 -7.70 21.16 7.06
N HIS A 269 -6.99 20.74 8.10
CA HIS A 269 -7.55 19.85 9.09
C HIS A 269 -8.78 20.57 9.64
N SER A 270 -9.97 20.31 9.09
CA SER A 270 -11.19 20.60 9.83
C SER A 270 -11.23 19.57 10.96
N PRO A 271 -11.17 19.99 12.24
CA PRO A 271 -11.55 19.12 13.33
C PRO A 271 -13.08 19.01 13.24
N ALA A 272 -13.58 18.19 12.32
CA ALA A 272 -14.99 17.93 12.22
C ALA A 272 -15.35 17.04 13.41
N GLY A 273 -15.98 17.67 14.40
CA GLY A 273 -16.64 16.99 15.49
C GLY A 273 -17.57 15.90 14.95
N PHE A 274 -17.77 14.91 15.81
CA PHE A 274 -18.81 13.90 15.68
C PHE A 274 -20.13 14.55 15.25
N ALA A 275 -20.47 14.42 13.97
CA ALA A 275 -21.80 14.66 13.45
C ALA A 275 -22.14 13.48 12.54
N SER A 276 -23.06 12.67 13.04
CA SER A 276 -23.70 11.56 12.38
C SER A 276 -24.31 11.94 11.03
N GLY A 277 -24.11 11.08 10.03
CA GLY A 277 -25.06 10.88 8.95
C GLY A 277 -24.73 11.57 7.62
N GLN A 278 -24.09 10.85 6.71
CA GLN A 278 -24.66 10.43 5.43
C GLN A 278 -23.66 9.54 4.69
N ARG A 279 -24.10 8.32 4.38
CA ARG A 279 -23.29 7.27 3.75
C ARG A 279 -23.42 7.40 2.24
N HIS A 280 -22.31 7.56 1.53
CA HIS A 280 -22.24 7.22 0.12
C HIS A 280 -21.51 5.89 -0.03
N SER A 281 -22.19 4.93 -0.65
CA SER A 281 -21.69 3.59 -0.94
C SER A 281 -20.72 3.64 -2.11
N THR A 282 -19.44 3.45 -1.84
CA THR A 282 -18.44 3.04 -2.84
C THR A 282 -18.65 1.56 -3.16
N PRO A 283 -18.54 1.11 -4.43
CA PRO A 283 -18.76 -0.29 -4.77
C PRO A 283 -17.60 -1.14 -4.24
N ALA A 284 -17.93 -2.10 -3.39
CA ALA A 284 -17.00 -3.16 -2.99
C ALA A 284 -16.62 -3.98 -4.22
N PHE A 285 -15.32 -4.16 -4.47
CA PHE A 285 -14.83 -5.21 -5.34
C PHE A 285 -15.18 -6.55 -4.71
N GLY A 286 -16.23 -7.17 -5.24
CA GLY A 286 -16.71 -8.49 -4.85
C GLY A 286 -15.77 -9.59 -5.34
N LYS A 287 -15.70 -10.64 -4.52
CA LYS A 287 -15.08 -11.94 -4.80
C LYS A 287 -15.52 -12.56 -6.12
#